data_AF-A0A7X9H039-F1
#
_entry.id   AF-A0A7X9H039-F1
#
_cell.length_a   1.000
_cell.length_b   1.000
_cell.length_c   1.000
_cell.angle_alpha   90.00
_cell.angle_beta   90.00
_cell.angle_gamma   90.00
#
_symmetry.space_group_name_H-M   'P 1'
#
loop_
_entity.id
_entity.type
_entity.pdbx_description
1 polymer ?
#
loop_
_entity_poly.entity_id
_entity_poly.type
_entity_poly.pdbx_seq_one_letter_code
_entity_poly.pdbx_strand_id
1 'polypeptide(L)' 'MSAIEPAMAQNPIVQTIYTADPAPMVWNDRLYLYTTHDADGSTWFTMDNWRLYSTNDMVNWT' A
#
# COMPACT_ATOMS: atom_id res chain seq x y z
N MET A 1 14.89 -10.77 -32.43
CA MET A 1 15.24 -9.98 -31.23
C MET A 1 13.93 -9.49 -30.64
N SER A 2 13.60 -9.88 -29.41
CA SER A 2 12.41 -9.35 -28.71
C SER A 2 12.78 -7.98 -28.14
N ALA A 3 11.91 -6.98 -28.30
CA ALA A 3 12.06 -5.72 -27.60
C ALA A 3 11.94 -5.95 -26.08
N ILE A 4 12.76 -5.25 -25.30
CA ILE A 4 12.66 -5.21 -23.83
C ILE A 4 11.72 -4.05 -23.52
N GLU A 5 10.46 -4.36 -23.22
CA GLU A 5 9.51 -3.37 -22.73
C GLU A 5 9.87 -2.97 -21.29
N PRO A 6 9.90 -1.67 -20.94
CA PRO A 6 10.16 -1.24 -19.58
C PRO A 6 9.05 -1.74 -18.64
N ALA A 7 9.43 -2.34 -17.50
CA ALA A 7 8.47 -2.73 -16.48
C ALA A 7 7.86 -1.48 -15.82
N MET A 8 6.54 -1.34 -15.88
CA MET A 8 5.80 -0.30 -15.17
C MET A 8 5.66 -0.70 -13.70
N ALA A 9 6.12 0.14 -12.76
CA ALA A 9 5.89 -0.07 -11.34
C ALA A 9 4.41 0.16 -10.98
N GLN A 10 3.84 -0.67 -10.11
CA GLN A 10 2.45 -0.53 -9.64
C GLN A 10 2.30 0.38 -8.41
N ASN A 11 3.37 1.03 -7.96
CA ASN A 11 3.30 1.90 -6.79
C ASN A 11 2.67 3.26 -7.13
N PRO A 12 1.82 3.83 -6.25
CA PRO A 12 1.49 3.34 -4.91
C PRO A 12 0.55 2.13 -4.90
N ILE A 13 0.75 1.20 -3.95
CA ILE A 13 -0.06 -0.03 -3.81
C ILE A 13 -1.52 0.24 -3.40
N VAL A 14 -1.78 1.41 -2.81
CA VAL A 14 -3.11 1.92 -2.48
C VAL A 14 -3.22 3.31 -3.12
N GLN A 15 -4.24 3.51 -3.96
CA GLN A 15 -4.37 4.71 -4.80
C GLN A 15 -5.62 5.55 -4.48
N THR A 16 -6.45 5.08 -3.55
CA THR A 16 -7.76 5.67 -3.23
C THR A 16 -7.77 6.49 -1.96
N ILE A 17 -6.69 6.45 -1.18
CA ILE A 17 -6.58 7.11 0.13
C ILE A 17 -5.11 7.35 0.46
N TYR A 18 -4.80 8.43 1.17
CA TYR A 18 -3.43 8.71 1.61
C TYR A 18 -3.06 7.78 2.77
N THR A 19 -1.94 7.07 2.61
CA THR A 19 -1.44 6.12 3.60
C THR A 19 0.01 6.42 3.94
N ALA A 20 0.36 6.27 5.22
CA ALA A 20 1.73 6.41 5.71
C ALA A 20 2.09 5.29 6.68
N ASP A 21 3.36 5.28 7.10
CA ASP A 21 3.93 4.40 8.13
C ASP A 21 3.61 2.90 7.98
N PRO A 22 3.97 2.27 6.83
CA PRO A 22 3.66 0.87 6.57
C PRO A 22 4.35 -0.09 7.55
N ALA A 23 3.56 -0.92 8.23
CA ALA A 23 4.00 -1.99 9.12
C ALA A 23 3.54 -3.37 8.61
N PRO A 24 4.38 -4.10 7.85
CA PRO A 24 4.03 -5.39 7.28
C PRO A 24 4.08 -6.53 8.31
N MET A 25 3.15 -7.48 8.20
CA MET A 25 3.12 -8.74 8.94
C MET A 25 2.75 -9.88 7.99
N VAL A 26 3.53 -10.97 8.03
CA VAL A 26 3.20 -12.19 7.28
C VAL A 26 2.58 -13.20 8.22
N TRP A 27 1.42 -13.72 7.85
CA TRP A 27 0.74 -14.78 8.58
C TRP A 27 -0.01 -15.71 7.62
N ASN A 28 0.22 -17.02 7.74
CA ASN A 28 -0.42 -18.05 6.91
C ASN A 28 -0.34 -17.76 5.40
N ASP A 29 0.88 -17.50 4.91
CA ASP A 29 1.20 -17.15 3.51
C ASP A 29 0.45 -15.94 2.93
N ARG A 30 -0.08 -15.08 3.80
CA ARG A 30 -0.70 -13.80 3.43
C ARG A 30 0.08 -12.64 4.02
N LEU A 31 0.30 -11.61 3.22
CA LEU A 31 0.86 -10.35 3.69
C LEU A 31 -0.28 -9.45 4.16
N TYR A 32 -0.14 -8.95 5.38
CA TYR A 32 -0.97 -7.93 5.99
C TYR A 32 -0.14 -6.65 6.14
N LEU A 33 -0.72 -5.51 5.81
CA LEU A 33 -0.06 -4.22 5.88
C LEU A 33 -0.92 -3.23 6.67
N TYR A 34 -0.43 -2.88 7.85
CA TYR A 34 -1.02 -1.82 8.66
C TYR A 34 -0.44 -0.48 8.23
N THR A 35 -1.30 0.54 8.14
CA THR A 35 -0.91 1.89 7.72
C THR A 35 -1.71 2.93 8.50
N THR A 36 -1.14 4.11 8.65
CA THR A 36 -1.85 5.31 9.10
C THR A 36 -2.64 5.89 7.92
N HIS A 37 -3.80 6.50 8.18
CA HIS A 37 -4.58 7.26 7.19
C HIS A 37 -4.39 8.75 7.42
N ASP A 38 -3.55 9.37 6.57
CA ASP A 38 -3.33 10.81 6.58
C ASP A 38 -4.57 11.55 6.07
N ALA A 39 -4.96 12.61 6.76
CA ALA A 39 -6.07 13.47 6.34
C ALA A 39 -5.75 14.22 5.03
N ASP A 40 -6.77 14.43 4.20
CA ASP A 40 -6.63 15.14 2.93
C ASP A 40 -6.03 16.54 3.12
N GLY A 41 -4.96 16.84 2.37
CA GLY A 41 -4.28 18.13 2.44
C GLY A 41 -3.45 18.35 3.70
N SER A 42 -3.21 17.31 4.51
CA SER A 42 -2.36 17.44 5.70
C SER A 42 -0.94 17.87 5.33
N THR A 43 -0.42 18.85 6.06
CA THR A 43 0.98 19.32 5.97
C THR A 43 1.83 18.86 7.16
N TRP A 44 1.21 18.15 8.10
CA TRP A 44 1.82 17.64 9.32
C TRP A 44 1.22 16.27 9.70
N PHE A 45 1.51 15.76 10.90
CA PHE A 45 0.94 14.51 11.40
C PHE A 45 -0.53 14.71 11.82
N THR A 46 -1.45 14.56 10.87
CA THR A 46 -2.91 14.58 11.09
C THR A 46 -3.48 13.28 10.56
N MET A 47 -3.77 12.35 11.47
CA MET A 47 -4.21 11.00 11.14
C MET A 47 -5.61 10.73 11.70
N ASP A 48 -6.52 10.30 10.84
CA ASP A 48 -7.91 10.04 11.24
C ASP A 48 -8.09 8.65 11.87
N ASN A 49 -7.44 7.63 11.30
CA ASN A 49 -7.57 6.24 11.70
C ASN A 49 -6.44 5.37 11.13
N TRP A 50 -6.51 4.07 11.41
CA TRP A 50 -5.64 3.05 10.85
C TRP A 50 -6.35 2.28 9.74
N ARG A 51 -5.59 1.89 8.71
CA ARG A 51 -6.04 0.99 7.65
C ARG A 51 -5.22 -0.29 7.66
N LEU A 52 -5.92 -1.40 7.44
CA LEU A 52 -5.32 -2.72 7.26
C LEU A 52 -5.63 -3.17 5.84
N TYR A 53 -4.56 -3.45 5.10
CA TYR A 53 -4.65 -4.07 3.79
C TYR A 53 -4.08 -5.48 3.83
N SER A 54 -4.48 -6.33 2.90
CA SER A 54 -3.89 -7.65 2.78
C SER A 54 -3.89 -8.19 1.35
N THR A 55 -2.89 -9.02 1.05
CA THR A 55 -2.68 -9.58 -0.30
C THR A 55 -2.05 -10.96 -0.23
N ASN A 56 -2.33 -11.79 -1.24
CA ASN A 56 -1.67 -13.08 -1.47
C ASN A 56 -0.73 -13.04 -2.69
N ASP A 57 -0.77 -11.98 -3.50
CA ASP A 57 -0.08 -11.91 -4.80
C ASP A 57 0.73 -10.62 -5.01
N MET A 58 0.73 -9.71 -4.03
CA MET A 58 1.40 -8.41 -4.06
C MET A 58 0.83 -7.41 -5.08
N VAL A 59 -0.24 -7.78 -5.78
CA VAL A 59 -0.87 -7.01 -6.86
C VAL A 59 -2.25 -6.55 -6.43
N ASN A 60 -3.06 -7.46 -5.87
CA ASN A 60 -4.43 -7.22 -5.45
C ASN A 60 -4.48 -7.07 -3.93
N TRP A 61 -4.94 -5.91 -3.47
CA TRP A 61 -5.04 -5.55 -2.06
C TRP A 61 -6.51 -5.40 -1.65
N THR A 62 -6.88 -6.02 -0.53
CA THR A 62 -8.20 -5.87 0.13
C THR A 62 -8.01 -5.18 1.46
#